data_AF-A0A1E3NS39-F1
#
_entry.id   AF-A0A1E3NS39-F1
#
_cell.length_a   1.000
_cell.length_b   1.000
_cell.length_c   1.000
_cell.angle_alpha   90.00
_cell.angle_beta   90.00
_cell.angle_gamma   90.00
#
_symmetry.space_group_name_H-M   'P 1'
#
loop_
_entity.id
_entity.type
_entity.pdbx_description
1 polymer ?
#
loop_
_entity_poly.entity_id
_entity_poly.type
_entity_poly.pdbx_seq_one_letter_code
_entity_poly.pdbx_strand_id
1 'polypeptide(L)'
;AQAVSERFYAQARELLWAKLEAPSVTSLQAFLLLGLYDMYRGRNSSCWLLSGVGLRLGFDVGFHLSPNLASSKRSINRLSLLFKSRIYWGCFIVDHFIGMILGRPSVLHIDDSTL
;
A
#
# COMPACT_ATOMS: atom_id res chain seq x y z
N ALA A 1 -12.49 -21.60 11.79
CA ALA A 1 -11.81 -20.30 11.61
C ALA A 1 -11.18 -20.16 10.21
N GLN A 2 -10.31 -21.07 9.77
CA GLN A 2 -9.57 -20.95 8.50
C GLN A 2 -10.42 -20.94 7.22
N ALA A 3 -11.54 -21.67 7.19
CA ALA A 3 -12.48 -21.63 6.07
C ALA A 3 -13.19 -20.26 5.92
N VAL A 4 -13.34 -19.52 7.01
CA VAL A 4 -13.99 -18.19 7.00
C VAL A 4 -13.01 -17.13 6.50
N SER A 5 -11.73 -17.19 6.92
CA SER A 5 -10.72 -16.25 6.45
C SER A 5 -10.45 -16.39 4.94
N GLU A 6 -10.43 -17.61 4.40
CA GLU A 6 -10.30 -17.81 2.95
C GLU A 6 -11.48 -17.24 2.16
N ARG A 7 -12.71 -17.33 2.68
CA ARG A 7 -13.89 -16.72 2.04
C ARG A 7 -13.78 -15.20 2.00
N PHE A 8 -13.41 -14.57 3.12
CA PHE A 8 -13.21 -13.12 3.17
C PHE A 8 -12.03 -12.67 2.30
N TYR A 9 -10.95 -13.43 2.27
CA TYR A 9 -9.81 -13.18 1.37
C TYR A 9 -10.26 -13.19 -0.10
N ALA A 10 -11.00 -14.22 -0.52
CA ALA A 10 -11.47 -14.35 -1.90
C ALA A 10 -12.39 -13.19 -2.30
N GLN A 11 -13.36 -12.85 -1.45
CA GLN A 11 -14.28 -11.72 -1.67
C GLN A 11 -13.55 -10.38 -1.71
N ALA A 12 -12.66 -10.12 -0.76
CA ALA A 12 -11.88 -8.88 -0.72
C ALA A 12 -11.01 -8.73 -1.96
N ARG A 13 -10.40 -9.83 -2.41
CA ARG A 13 -9.57 -9.84 -3.62
C ARG A 13 -10.39 -9.50 -4.86
N GLU A 14 -11.56 -10.09 -5.03
CA GLU A 14 -12.49 -9.78 -6.13
C GLU A 14 -12.92 -8.31 -6.13
N LEU A 15 -13.33 -7.79 -4.98
CA LEU A 15 -13.74 -6.39 -4.83
C LEU A 15 -12.61 -5.41 -5.12
N LEU A 16 -11.38 -5.73 -4.73
CA LEU A 16 -10.22 -4.88 -4.98
C LEU A 16 -9.82 -4.87 -6.45
N TRP A 17 -9.86 -6.02 -7.13
CA TRP A 17 -9.60 -6.09 -8.57
C TRP A 17 -10.65 -5.31 -9.37
N ALA A 18 -11.92 -5.34 -8.95
CA ALA A 18 -12.97 -4.53 -9.56
C ALA A 18 -12.77 -3.01 -9.38
N LYS A 19 -11.97 -2.59 -8.39
CA LYS A 19 -11.70 -1.18 -8.08
C LYS A 19 -10.31 -0.70 -8.53
N LEU A 20 -9.63 -1.45 -9.39
CA LEU A 20 -8.27 -1.12 -9.80
C LEU A 20 -8.17 0.26 -10.48
N GLU A 21 -9.19 0.66 -11.25
CA GLU A 21 -9.25 1.97 -11.93
C GLU A 21 -9.61 3.14 -11.01
N ALA A 22 -9.94 2.87 -9.74
CA ALA A 22 -10.30 3.87 -8.74
C ALA A 22 -9.33 3.80 -7.54
N PRO A 23 -8.06 4.21 -7.71
CA PRO A 23 -7.05 4.13 -6.67
C PRO A 23 -7.45 4.95 -5.44
N SER A 24 -7.29 4.36 -4.26
CA SER A 24 -7.55 4.99 -2.97
C SER A 24 -6.55 4.50 -1.92
N VAL A 25 -6.40 5.27 -0.84
CA VAL A 25 -5.60 4.82 0.31
C VAL A 25 -6.11 3.48 0.84
N THR A 26 -7.44 3.31 0.87
CA THR A 26 -8.08 2.07 1.34
C THR A 26 -7.75 0.88 0.45
N SER A 27 -7.79 1.04 -0.88
CA SER A 27 -7.42 -0.05 -1.79
C SER A 27 -5.95 -0.42 -1.65
N LEU A 28 -5.05 0.57 -1.54
CA LEU A 28 -3.63 0.33 -1.25
C LEU A 28 -3.44 -0.48 0.04
N GLN A 29 -4.06 -0.05 1.14
CA GLN A 29 -3.93 -0.73 2.44
C GLN A 29 -4.49 -2.16 2.37
N ALA A 30 -5.60 -2.36 1.67
CA ALA A 30 -6.22 -3.66 1.53
C ALA A 30 -5.37 -4.61 0.67
N PHE A 31 -4.74 -4.13 -0.41
CA PHE A 31 -3.79 -4.93 -1.20
C PHE A 31 -2.57 -5.37 -0.37
N LEU A 32 -2.01 -4.48 0.46
CA LEU A 32 -0.92 -4.82 1.39
C LEU A 32 -1.34 -5.90 2.39
N LEU A 33 -2.55 -5.79 2.97
CA LEU A 33 -3.08 -6.78 3.91
C LEU A 33 -3.33 -8.14 3.24
N LEU A 34 -3.86 -8.17 2.01
CA LEU A 34 -3.99 -9.42 1.25
C LEU A 34 -2.62 -10.03 0.94
N GLY A 35 -1.62 -9.21 0.63
CA GLY A 35 -0.24 -9.66 0.44
C GLY A 35 0.33 -10.32 1.71
N LEU A 36 0.17 -9.69 2.87
CA LEU A 36 0.59 -10.25 4.15
C LEU A 36 -0.15 -11.56 4.50
N TYR A 37 -1.44 -11.65 4.16
CA TYR A 37 -2.18 -12.91 4.30
C TYR A 37 -1.61 -14.02 3.41
N ASP A 38 -1.22 -13.68 2.18
CA ASP A 38 -0.55 -14.61 1.26
C ASP A 38 0.82 -15.05 1.75
N MET A 39 1.57 -14.14 2.36
CA MET A 39 2.84 -14.46 3.01
C MET A 39 2.66 -15.49 4.12
N TYR A 40 1.68 -15.30 5.01
CA TYR A 40 1.37 -16.26 6.07
C TYR A 40 0.99 -17.65 5.52
N ARG A 41 0.33 -17.68 4.36
CA ARG A 41 -0.07 -18.90 3.65
C ARG A 41 1.07 -19.55 2.84
N GLY A 42 2.27 -18.97 2.82
CA GLY A 42 3.40 -19.42 1.99
C GLY A 42 3.27 -19.08 0.50
N ARG A 43 2.28 -18.26 0.11
CA ARG A 43 2.05 -17.81 -1.26
C ARG A 43 2.94 -16.61 -1.60
N ASN A 44 4.25 -16.79 -1.50
CA ASN A 44 5.26 -15.73 -1.55
C ASN A 44 5.19 -14.86 -2.81
N SER A 45 5.04 -15.47 -3.99
CA SER A 45 4.91 -14.72 -5.25
C SER A 45 3.64 -13.87 -5.29
N SER A 46 2.55 -14.37 -4.72
CA SER A 46 1.28 -13.63 -4.63
C SER A 46 1.40 -12.46 -3.65
N CYS A 47 2.06 -12.67 -2.50
CA CYS A 47 2.38 -11.60 -1.56
C CYS A 47 3.10 -10.44 -2.23
N TRP A 48 4.23 -10.73 -2.89
CA TRP A 48 5.05 -9.70 -3.54
C TRP A 48 4.30 -8.98 -4.67
N LEU A 49 3.48 -9.70 -5.44
CA LEU A 49 2.68 -9.09 -6.51
C LEU A 49 1.60 -8.17 -5.94
N LEU A 50 0.84 -8.63 -4.95
CA LEU A 50 -0.25 -7.85 -4.34
C LEU A 50 0.29 -6.62 -3.61
N SER A 51 1.42 -6.74 -2.91
CA SER A 51 2.06 -5.58 -2.29
C SER A 51 2.50 -4.57 -3.35
N GLY A 52 3.12 -5.03 -4.45
CA GLY A 52 3.49 -4.17 -5.56
C GLY A 52 2.32 -3.45 -6.23
N VAL A 53 1.17 -4.13 -6.40
CA VAL A 53 -0.06 -3.48 -6.91
C VAL A 53 -0.52 -2.39 -5.94
N GLY A 54 -0.60 -2.70 -4.64
CA GLY A 54 -0.98 -1.73 -3.62
C GLY A 54 -0.11 -0.48 -3.63
N LEU A 55 1.21 -0.65 -3.74
CA LEU A 55 2.18 0.46 -3.76
C LEU A 55 2.04 1.33 -5.01
N ARG A 56 1.81 0.73 -6.19
CA ARG A 56 1.53 1.48 -7.44
C ARG A 56 0.27 2.33 -7.33
N LEU A 57 -0.81 1.80 -6.73
CA LEU A 57 -2.00 2.60 -6.44
C LEU A 57 -1.70 3.74 -5.45
N GLY A 58 -0.74 3.57 -4.55
CA GLY A 58 -0.27 4.65 -3.66
C GLY A 58 0.36 5.81 -4.42
N PHE A 59 1.18 5.49 -5.42
CA PHE A 59 1.76 6.49 -6.30
C PHE A 59 0.66 7.27 -7.05
N ASP A 60 -0.38 6.60 -7.56
CA ASP A 60 -1.51 7.26 -8.22
C ASP A 60 -2.27 8.22 -7.28
N VAL A 61 -2.39 7.88 -5.99
CA VAL A 61 -3.00 8.75 -4.97
C VAL A 61 -2.08 9.92 -4.56
N GLY A 62 -0.80 9.90 -4.95
CA GLY A 62 0.17 10.92 -4.58
C GLY A 62 0.50 10.93 -3.09
N PHE A 63 0.55 9.74 -2.47
CA PHE A 63 0.89 9.59 -1.04
C PHE A 63 2.34 9.99 -0.69
N HIS A 64 3.23 9.99 -1.67
CA HIS A 64 4.66 10.35 -1.58
C HIS A 64 4.91 11.87 -1.73
N LEU A 65 3.88 12.63 -2.14
CA LEU A 65 4.00 14.05 -2.43
C LEU A 65 3.68 14.90 -1.19
N SER A 66 4.58 15.83 -0.86
CA SER A 66 4.28 16.86 0.15
C SER A 66 3.27 17.89 -0.39
N PRO A 67 2.33 18.35 0.46
CA PRO A 67 1.35 19.38 0.08
C PRO A 67 2.01 20.72 -0.29
N ASN A 68 3.27 20.94 0.11
CA ASN A 68 4.01 22.18 -0.14
C ASN A 68 4.26 22.44 -1.63
N LEU A 69 4.41 21.39 -2.45
CA LEU A 69 4.62 21.51 -3.89
C LEU A 69 3.33 21.83 -4.65
N ALA A 70 2.17 21.45 -4.11
CA ALA A 70 0.88 21.59 -4.79
C ALA A 70 0.10 22.86 -4.42
N SER A 71 0.48 23.61 -3.39
CA SER A 71 -0.34 24.71 -2.87
C SER A 71 0.49 25.81 -2.22
N SER A 72 1.11 26.65 -3.06
CA SER A 72 1.75 27.91 -2.63
C SER A 72 0.81 28.88 -1.88
N LYS A 73 -0.52 28.62 -1.83
CA LYS A 73 -1.52 29.58 -1.33
C LYS A 73 -2.61 29.03 -0.41
N ARG A 74 -2.57 27.76 0.02
CA ARG A 74 -3.63 27.18 0.87
C ARG A 74 -3.05 26.76 2.21
N SER A 75 -3.67 27.24 3.30
CA SER A 75 -3.41 26.77 4.67
C SER A 75 -3.23 25.26 4.67
N ILE A 76 -2.01 24.81 4.94
CA ILE A 76 -1.66 23.39 4.95
C ILE A 76 -2.44 22.77 6.11
N ASN A 77 -3.37 21.89 5.80
CA ASN A 77 -4.04 21.09 6.83
C ASN A 77 -3.01 20.12 7.41
N ARG A 78 -2.39 20.51 8.53
CA ARG A 78 -1.34 19.75 9.23
C ARG A 78 -1.76 18.31 9.52
N LEU A 79 -3.04 18.09 9.81
CA LEU A 79 -3.58 16.76 10.07
C LEU A 79 -3.51 15.88 8.82
N SER A 80 -3.86 16.41 7.64
CA SER A 80 -3.78 15.68 6.38
C SER A 80 -2.35 15.28 6.01
N LEU A 81 -1.38 16.14 6.33
CA LEU A 81 0.05 15.85 6.14
C LEU A 81 0.50 14.68 7.04
N LEU A 82 0.13 14.70 8.31
CA LEU A 82 0.45 13.61 9.25
C LEU A 82 -0.16 12.28 8.79
N PHE A 83 -1.39 12.29 8.26
CA PHE A 83 -2.01 11.10 7.70
C PHE A 83 -1.24 10.56 6.49
N LYS A 84 -0.87 11.41 5.53
CA LYS A 84 -0.06 11.00 4.36
C LYS A 84 1.29 10.43 4.77
N SER A 85 2.00 11.12 5.67
CA SER A 85 3.29 10.68 6.22
C SER A 85 3.17 9.30 6.87
N ARG A 86 2.16 9.08 7.72
CA ARG A 86 1.91 7.78 8.35
C ARG A 86 1.64 6.68 7.31
N ILE A 87 0.85 6.97 6.28
CA ILE A 87 0.53 5.99 5.23
C ILE A 87 1.79 5.63 4.46
N TYR A 88 2.57 6.63 4.01
CA TYR A 88 3.79 6.42 3.24
C TYR A 88 4.81 5.58 4.03
N TRP A 89 5.16 6.02 5.26
CA TRP A 89 6.15 5.31 6.08
C TRP A 89 5.65 3.93 6.52
N GLY A 90 4.35 3.75 6.73
CA GLY A 90 3.77 2.43 6.97
C GLY A 90 3.94 1.50 5.77
N CYS A 91 3.71 2.01 4.55
CA CYS A 91 3.93 1.24 3.32
C CYS A 91 5.42 0.93 3.10
N PHE A 92 6.29 1.89 3.37
CA PHE A 92 7.75 1.73 3.28
C PHE A 92 8.23 0.57 4.15
N ILE A 93 7.80 0.53 5.41
CA ILE A 93 8.16 -0.55 6.35
C ILE A 93 7.65 -1.89 5.85
N VAL A 94 6.38 -1.98 5.43
CA VAL A 94 5.78 -3.24 4.95
C VAL A 94 6.47 -3.75 3.69
N ASP A 95 6.78 -2.86 2.74
CA ASP A 95 7.46 -3.20 1.50
C ASP A 95 8.88 -3.75 1.75
N HIS A 96 9.64 -3.09 2.62
CA HIS A 96 10.97 -3.56 3.01
C HIS A 96 10.93 -4.86 3.79
N PHE A 97 9.93 -5.03 4.66
CA PHE A 97 9.73 -6.27 5.40
C PHE A 97 9.43 -7.43 4.45
N ILE A 98 8.51 -7.24 3.50
CA ILE A 98 8.17 -8.25 2.48
C ILE A 98 9.40 -8.55 1.60
N GLY A 99 10.10 -7.50 1.13
CA GLY A 99 11.31 -7.64 0.32
C GLY A 99 12.39 -8.44 1.04
N MET A 100 12.67 -8.11 2.31
CA MET A 100 13.66 -8.80 3.14
C MET A 100 13.31 -10.27 3.37
N ILE A 101 12.06 -10.56 3.76
CA ILE A 101 11.62 -11.94 4.04
C ILE A 101 11.62 -12.80 2.77
N LEU A 102 11.31 -12.23 1.61
CA LEU A 102 11.21 -12.95 0.36
C LEU A 102 12.51 -12.93 -0.48
N GLY A 103 13.54 -12.20 -0.05
CA GLY A 103 14.76 -11.97 -0.84
C GLY A 103 14.48 -11.22 -2.15
N ARG A 104 13.51 -10.31 -2.15
CA ARG A 104 13.08 -9.52 -3.31
C ARG A 104 13.41 -8.04 -3.10
N PRO A 105 13.63 -7.27 -4.18
CA PRO A 105 13.80 -5.82 -4.07
C PRO A 105 12.51 -5.16 -3.57
N SER A 106 12.68 -4.16 -2.71
CA SER A 106 11.63 -3.20 -2.33
C SER A 106 11.24 -2.34 -3.53
N VAL A 107 9.99 -1.92 -3.57
CA VAL A 107 9.46 -0.97 -4.57
C VAL A 107 9.71 0.47 -4.15
N LEU A 108 9.64 0.78 -2.85
CA LEU A 108 9.83 2.13 -2.33
C LEU A 108 11.30 2.39 -2.00
N HIS A 109 11.79 3.53 -2.44
CA HIS A 109 13.09 4.07 -2.04
C HIS A 109 12.91 5.29 -1.13
N ILE A 110 13.94 5.60 -0.34
CA ILE A 110 13.89 6.75 0.56
C ILE A 110 13.75 8.07 -0.21
N ASP A 111 14.34 8.13 -1.41
CA ASP A 111 14.34 9.29 -2.29
C ASP A 111 13.00 9.52 -3.02
N ASP A 112 12.09 8.54 -2.98
CA ASP A 112 10.77 8.66 -3.62
C ASP A 112 9.82 9.59 -2.85
N SER A 113 10.11 9.86 -1.57
CA SER A 113 9.30 10.71 -0.70
C SER A 113 9.74 12.15 -0.75
N THR A 114 8.78 13.05 -0.94
CA THR A 114 8.98 14.50 -0.73
C THR A 114 8.34 15.02 0.56
N LEU A 115 7.77 14.12 1.38
CA LEU A 115 7.17 14.40 2.70
C LEU A 115 8.20 14.84 3.74
#